data_AF-A0A212EN39-F1
#
_entry.id   AF-A0A212EN39-F1
#
_cell.length_a   1.000
_cell.length_b   1.000
_cell.length_c   1.000
_cell.angle_alpha   90.00
_cell.angle_beta   90.00
_cell.angle_gamma   90.00
#
_symmetry.space_group_name_H-M   'P 1'
#
loop_
_entity.id
_entity.type
_entity.pdbx_description
1 polymer ?
#
loop_
_entity_poly.entity_id
_entity_poly.type
_entity_poly.pdbx_seq_one_letter_code
_entity_poly.pdbx_strand_id
1 'polypeptide(L)'
;MPYFQCLLQCVYRKVKAVDGYGFPTLEGLVGLYSDGVNERGYFMAVLEASRECLMKNHDLFSRTVPMDNGRNCDVSFNIFECISDRIGEYCGNSGL
;
A
#
# COMPACT_ATOMS: atom_id res chain seq x y z
N MET A 1 12.63 -13.27 -1.99
CA MET A 1 13.56 -12.34 -2.68
C MET A 1 13.45 -10.97 -2.00
N PRO A 2 14.32 -10.65 -1.02
CA PRO A 2 14.11 -9.49 -0.13
C PRO A 2 14.28 -8.11 -0.79
N TYR A 3 14.88 -8.07 -1.99
CA TYR A 3 15.17 -6.82 -2.69
C TYR A 3 13.92 -6.07 -3.18
N PHE A 4 12.87 -6.79 -3.60
CA PHE A 4 11.65 -6.17 -4.11
C PHE A 4 10.83 -5.51 -2.98
N GLN A 5 10.79 -6.14 -1.82
CA GLN A 5 10.11 -5.65 -0.61
C GLN A 5 10.68 -4.28 -0.18
N CYS A 6 12.01 -4.17 -0.14
CA CYS A 6 12.66 -2.92 0.24
C CYS A 6 12.61 -1.87 -0.86
N LEU A 7 12.56 -2.26 -2.14
CA LEU A 7 12.33 -1.32 -3.24
C LEU A 7 10.97 -0.63 -3.08
N LEU A 8 9.91 -1.38 -2.76
CA LEU A 8 8.59 -0.79 -2.50
C LEU A 8 8.63 0.19 -1.35
N GLN A 9 9.29 -0.17 -0.24
CA GLN A 9 9.44 0.75 0.89
C GLN A 9 10.20 2.04 0.50
N CYS A 10 11.21 1.94 -0.36
CA CYS A 10 11.88 3.11 -0.91
C CYS A 10 10.98 3.96 -1.80
N VAL A 11 10.15 3.35 -2.65
CA VAL A 11 9.18 4.06 -3.50
C VAL A 11 8.15 4.78 -2.63
N TYR A 12 7.56 4.09 -1.65
CA TYR A 12 6.60 4.69 -0.73
C TYR A 12 7.17 5.88 0.03
N ARG A 13 8.43 5.80 0.48
CA ARG A 13 9.14 6.97 1.06
C ARG A 13 9.32 8.10 0.06
N LYS A 14 9.75 7.80 -1.17
CA LYS A 14 10.00 8.79 -2.22
C LYS A 14 8.75 9.58 -2.58
N VAL A 15 7.60 8.90 -2.66
CA VAL A 15 6.30 9.52 -2.97
C VAL A 15 5.56 10.04 -1.74
N LYS A 16 6.20 10.00 -0.56
CA LYS A 16 5.61 10.41 0.73
C LYS A 16 4.33 9.64 1.09
N ALA A 17 4.24 8.38 0.68
CA ALA A 17 3.13 7.51 1.02
C ALA A 17 3.24 6.84 2.39
N VAL A 18 4.27 7.16 3.18
CA VAL A 18 4.49 6.61 4.52
C VAL A 18 4.55 7.69 5.59
N ASP A 19 4.29 7.32 6.84
CA ASP A 19 4.43 8.18 8.02
C ASP A 19 5.89 8.35 8.46
N GLY A 20 6.11 9.10 9.55
CA GLY A 20 7.44 9.35 10.11
C GLY A 20 8.18 8.11 10.62
N TYR A 21 7.49 6.97 10.77
CA TYR A 21 8.06 5.68 11.15
C TYR A 21 8.27 4.75 9.95
N GLY A 22 7.81 5.15 8.77
CA GLY A 22 7.88 4.37 7.55
C GLY A 22 6.69 3.45 7.33
N PHE A 23 5.58 3.63 8.04
CA PHE A 23 4.34 2.88 7.80
C PHE A 23 3.54 3.51 6.66
N PRO A 24 3.01 2.74 5.70
CA PRO A 24 2.15 3.28 4.66
C PRO A 24 0.90 3.98 5.23
N THR A 25 0.51 5.09 4.61
CA THR A 25 -0.65 5.90 5.01
C THR A 25 -1.75 5.77 3.98
N LEU A 26 -3.01 5.89 4.41
CA LEU A 26 -4.16 5.76 3.51
C LEU A 26 -4.11 6.81 2.38
N GLU A 27 -3.91 8.08 2.74
CA GLU A 27 -3.82 9.18 1.76
C GLU A 27 -2.66 8.97 0.78
N GLY A 28 -1.52 8.56 1.31
CA GLY A 28 -0.33 8.25 0.51
C GLY A 28 -0.54 7.15 -0.52
N LEU A 29 -1.15 6.04 -0.10
CA LEU A 29 -1.44 4.90 -0.98
C LEU A 29 -2.50 5.25 -2.02
N VAL A 30 -3.57 5.94 -1.61
CA VAL A 30 -4.61 6.38 -2.54
C VAL A 30 -4.02 7.31 -3.59
N GLY A 31 -3.23 8.31 -3.18
CA GLY A 31 -2.51 9.19 -4.10
C GLY A 31 -1.60 8.44 -5.05
N LEU A 32 -0.83 7.46 -4.56
CA LEU A 32 0.08 6.66 -5.38
C LEU A 32 -0.65 5.82 -6.44
N TYR A 33 -1.68 5.08 -6.05
CA TYR A 33 -2.35 4.14 -6.95
C TYR A 33 -3.35 4.81 -7.89
N SER A 34 -3.93 5.95 -7.50
CA SER A 34 -4.85 6.71 -8.35
C SER A 34 -4.16 7.78 -9.20
N ASP A 35 -2.84 7.95 -9.09
CA ASP A 35 -2.11 8.93 -9.89
C ASP A 35 -2.29 8.66 -11.38
N GLY A 36 -2.66 9.69 -12.14
CA GLY A 36 -2.94 9.57 -13.57
C GLY A 36 -4.28 8.91 -13.96
N VAL A 37 -5.11 8.47 -12.99
CA VAL A 37 -6.43 7.88 -13.27
C VAL A 37 -7.55 8.89 -13.05
N ASN A 38 -8.35 9.15 -14.10
CA ASN A 38 -9.50 10.07 -14.05
C ASN A 38 -10.85 9.38 -13.82
N GLU A 39 -10.83 8.07 -13.53
CA GLU A 39 -12.04 7.29 -13.31
C GLU A 39 -12.43 7.28 -11.82
N ARG A 40 -13.63 7.77 -11.52
CA ARG A 40 -14.15 7.81 -10.14
C ARG A 40 -14.34 6.42 -9.54
N GLY A 41 -14.72 5.43 -10.35
CA GLY A 41 -14.88 4.04 -9.91
C GLY A 41 -13.55 3.47 -9.41
N TYR A 42 -12.50 3.62 -10.21
CA TYR A 42 -11.14 3.22 -9.85
C TYR A 42 -10.65 3.91 -8.57
N PHE A 43 -10.87 5.22 -8.43
CA PHE A 43 -10.51 5.94 -7.21
C PHE A 43 -11.18 5.35 -5.96
N MET A 44 -12.48 5.04 -6.04
CA MET A 44 -13.21 4.43 -4.92
C MET A 44 -12.71 3.02 -4.61
N ALA A 45 -12.41 2.22 -5.64
CA ALA A 45 -11.84 0.89 -5.47
C ALA A 45 -10.46 0.93 -4.79
N VAL A 46 -9.59 1.87 -5.20
CA VAL A 46 -8.27 2.10 -4.57
C VAL A 46 -8.43 2.52 -3.11
N LEU A 47 -9.38 3.41 -2.81
CA LEU A 47 -9.65 3.87 -1.43
C LEU A 47 -10.09 2.72 -0.53
N GLU A 48 -11.03 1.90 -0.99
CA GLU A 48 -11.55 0.76 -0.24
C GLU A 48 -10.47 -0.30 -0.04
N ALA A 49 -9.75 -0.67 -1.10
CA ALA A 49 -8.62 -1.59 -1.06
C ALA A 49 -7.54 -1.13 -0.07
N SER A 50 -7.10 0.13 -0.19
CA SER A 50 -6.06 0.70 0.68
C SER A 50 -6.48 0.68 2.14
N ARG A 51 -7.74 1.02 2.44
CA ARG A 51 -8.26 1.00 3.81
C ARG A 51 -8.30 -0.41 4.38
N GLU A 52 -8.85 -1.37 3.63
CA GLU A 52 -8.95 -2.76 4.06
C GLU A 52 -7.56 -3.36 4.31
N CYS A 53 -6.63 -3.16 3.39
CA CYS A 53 -5.28 -3.71 3.45
C CYS A 53 -4.45 -3.09 4.58
N LEU A 54 -4.60 -1.79 4.84
CA LEU A 54 -3.99 -1.16 6.01
C LEU A 54 -4.54 -1.73 7.31
N MET A 55 -5.86 -1.94 7.43
CA MET A 55 -6.46 -2.52 8.63
C MET A 55 -5.99 -3.96 8.87
N LYS A 56 -5.95 -4.80 7.83
CA LYS A 56 -5.45 -6.19 7.93
C LYS A 56 -3.99 -6.26 8.38
N ASN A 57 -3.17 -5.30 7.98
CA ASN A 57 -1.75 -5.26 8.32
C ASN A 57 -1.45 -4.40 9.56
N HIS A 58 -2.45 -3.75 10.15
CA HIS A 58 -2.29 -2.89 11.32
C HIS A 58 -1.77 -3.67 12.53
N ASP A 59 -2.25 -4.90 12.74
CA ASP A 59 -1.83 -5.74 13.87
C ASP A 59 -0.42 -6.33 13.68
N LEU A 60 0.01 -6.50 12.42
CA LEU A 60 1.40 -6.85 12.09
C LEU A 60 2.35 -5.66 12.35
N PHE A 61 1.82 -4.43 12.36
CA PHE A 61 2.54 -3.21 12.66
C PHE A 61 2.48 -2.87 14.15
N SER A 62 3.26 -3.56 14.98
CA SER A 62 3.41 -3.13 16.39
C SER A 62 4.30 -1.89 16.47
N ARG A 63 3.71 -0.73 16.80
CA ARG A 63 4.37 0.56 17.09
C ARG A 63 5.33 0.53 18.30
N THR A 64 5.49 -0.61 18.96
CA THR A 64 6.26 -0.77 20.20
C THR A 64 7.73 -1.11 19.98
N VAL A 65 8.13 -1.47 18.75
CA VAL A 65 9.51 -1.80 18.41
C VAL A 65 9.97 -0.84 17.30
N PRO A 66 11.13 -0.17 17.42
CA PRO A 66 11.71 0.59 16.32
C PRO A 66 11.81 -0.33 15.11
N MET A 67 11.09 0.01 14.05
CA MET A 67 11.02 -0.81 12.87
C MET A 67 12.40 -0.87 12.22
N ASP A 68 13.05 -2.01 12.37
CA ASP A 68 14.28 -2.29 11.66
C ASP A 68 14.00 -2.29 10.15
N ASN A 69 14.95 -1.83 9.34
CA ASN A 69 14.72 -1.54 7.92
C ASN A 69 14.13 -2.75 7.17
N GLY A 70 14.48 -3.98 7.54
CA GLY A 70 13.92 -5.20 6.96
C GLY A 70 12.42 -5.42 7.23
N ARG A 71 11.94 -5.13 8.44
CA ARG A 71 10.51 -5.36 8.78
C ARG A 71 9.59 -4.37 8.07
N ASN A 72 10.08 -3.15 7.85
CA ASN A 72 9.41 -2.15 7.02
C ASN A 72 9.24 -2.60 5.56
N CYS A 73 10.23 -3.33 5.03
CA CYS A 73 10.17 -3.88 3.68
C CYS A 73 9.05 -4.93 3.56
N ASP A 74 8.98 -5.86 4.52
CA ASP A 74 7.97 -6.92 4.53
C ASP A 74 6.55 -6.36 4.63
N VAL A 75 6.31 -5.40 5.53
CA VAL A 75 5.00 -4.75 5.69
C VAL A 75 4.58 -4.02 4.40
N SER A 76 5.51 -3.33 3.75
CA SER A 76 5.23 -2.62 2.50
C SER A 76 4.81 -3.56 1.38
N PHE A 77 5.47 -4.72 1.31
CA PHE A 77 5.15 -5.75 0.33
C PHE A 77 3.80 -6.40 0.61
N ASN A 78 3.50 -6.76 1.85
CA ASN A 78 2.20 -7.35 2.20
C ASN A 78 1.03 -6.39 1.90
N ILE A 79 1.22 -5.10 2.14
CA ILE A 79 0.23 -4.07 1.79
C ILE A 79 0.11 -3.94 0.27
N PHE A 80 1.23 -3.95 -0.46
CA PHE A 80 1.25 -3.90 -1.92
C PHE A 80 0.51 -5.10 -2.53
N GLU A 81 0.78 -6.33 -2.09
CA GLU A 81 0.11 -7.53 -2.59
C GLU A 81 -1.40 -7.45 -2.36
N CYS A 82 -1.82 -7.12 -1.14
CA CYS A 82 -3.23 -7.00 -0.81
C CYS A 82 -3.95 -5.95 -1.67
N ILE A 83 -3.36 -4.77 -1.89
CA ILE A 83 -3.96 -3.73 -2.73
C ILE A 83 -4.00 -4.17 -4.19
N SER A 84 -2.93 -4.81 -4.67
CA SER A 84 -2.84 -5.30 -6.04
C SER A 84 -3.89 -6.36 -6.34
N ASP A 85 -4.17 -7.27 -5.40
CA ASP A 85 -5.23 -8.27 -5.53
C ASP A 85 -6.60 -7.60 -5.63
N ARG A 86 -6.90 -6.64 -4.75
CA ARG A 86 -8.18 -5.91 -4.75
C ARG A 86 -8.39 -5.05 -6.00
N ILE A 87 -7.37 -4.33 -6.44
CA ILE A 87 -7.44 -3.55 -7.68
C ILE A 87 -7.53 -4.51 -8.89
N GLY A 88 -6.82 -5.64 -8.85
CA GLY A 88 -6.89 -6.67 -9.88
C GLY A 88 -8.29 -7.26 -10.01
N GLU A 89 -8.96 -7.56 -8.88
CA GLU A 89 -10.37 -7.96 -8.83
C GLU A 89 -11.29 -6.88 -9.43
N TYR A 90 -11.07 -5.61 -9.09
CA TYR A 90 -11.80 -4.50 -9.70
C TYR A 90 -11.62 -4.46 -11.21
N CYS A 91 -10.39 -4.49 -11.72
CA CYS A 91 -10.11 -4.44 -13.15
C CYS A 91 -10.65 -5.67 -13.90
N GLY A 92 -10.53 -6.86 -13.30
CA GLY A 92 -11.03 -8.11 -13.87
C GLY A 92 -12.56 -8.19 -13.92
N ASN A 93 -13.26 -7.63 -12.92
CA ASN A 93 -14.72 -7.56 -12.92
C ASN A 93 -15.27 -6.37 -13.72
N SER A 94 -14.53 -5.28 -13.82
CA SER A 94 -14.96 -4.06 -14.52
C SER A 94 -14.86 -4.18 -16.05
N GLY A 95 -14.30 -5.28 -16.57
CA GLY A 95 -14.33 -5.59 -18.00
C GLY A 95 -13.72 -4.50 -18.90
N LEU A 96 -12.63 -3.88 -18.44
CA LEU A 96 -11.76 -3.06 -19.30
C LEU A 96 -11.08 -3.92 -20.36
#